data_AF-A0A9P9AK09-F1
#
_entry.id   AF-A0A9P9AK09-F1
#
_cell.length_a   1.000
_cell.length_b   1.000
_cell.length_c   1.000
_cell.angle_alpha   90.00
_cell.angle_beta   90.00
_cell.angle_gamma   90.00
#
_symmetry.space_group_name_H-M   'P 1'
#
loop_
_entity.id
_entity.type
_entity.pdbx_description
1 polymer ?
#
loop_
_entity_poly.entity_id
_entity_poly.type
_entity_poly.pdbx_seq_one_letter_code
_entity_poly.pdbx_strand_id
1 'polypeptide(L)'
;IRLHCLGETRVKPSDSDQDACVAAIFLVIAQEHFYPTPESKRKTLAMREFHDLTLRLLTMVIKQQGFILYAAHMTKGFLQECHDPFKTPLRGDNATVSGMTIKYTRVPAWPVLGPLEWFGTA
;
A
#
# COMPACT_ATOMS: atom_id res chain seq x y z
N ILE A 1 6.63 -4.82 16.85
CA ILE A 1 5.68 -3.68 16.84
C ILE A 1 4.29 -4.27 16.64
N ARG A 2 3.42 -4.25 17.67
CA ARG A 2 2.03 -4.73 17.57
C ARG A 2 1.15 -3.56 17.15
N LEU A 3 0.76 -3.50 15.88
CA LEU A 3 -0.31 -2.60 15.44
C LEU A 3 -1.66 -3.18 15.89
N HIS A 4 -2.21 -2.61 16.96
CA HIS A 4 -3.61 -2.81 17.32
C HIS A 4 -4.49 -2.06 16.32
N CYS A 5 -4.75 -2.65 15.16
CA CYS A 5 -5.92 -2.30 14.37
C CYS A 5 -7.13 -2.86 15.13
N LEU A 6 -7.55 -2.13 16.17
CA LEU A 6 -8.68 -2.49 17.02
C LEU A 6 -9.90 -2.71 16.13
N GLY A 7 -10.46 -3.90 16.28
CA GLY A 7 -11.52 -4.42 15.43
C GLY A 7 -12.75 -3.54 15.48
N GLU A 8 -13.29 -3.28 14.29
CA GLU A 8 -14.69 -3.45 13.94
C GLU A 8 -14.82 -3.15 12.45
N THR A 9 -15.56 -4.00 11.75
CA THR A 9 -15.83 -3.98 10.31
C THR A 9 -16.03 -2.59 9.68
N ARG A 10 -14.97 -1.85 9.33
CA ARG A 10 -15.09 -0.64 8.51
C ARG A 10 -13.75 -0.16 7.93
N VAL A 11 -13.19 -0.93 6.99
CA VAL A 11 -12.38 -0.33 5.92
C VAL A 11 -13.35 0.29 4.92
N LYS A 12 -13.97 1.42 5.28
CA LYS A 12 -14.73 2.22 4.34
C LYS A 12 -14.22 3.65 4.43
N PRO A 13 -13.29 4.07 3.54
CA PRO A 13 -12.83 5.44 3.55
C PRO A 13 -14.03 6.34 3.21
N SER A 14 -14.33 7.26 4.13
CA SER A 14 -15.31 8.34 3.94
C SER A 14 -14.63 9.71 3.76
N ASP A 15 -13.29 9.71 3.81
CA ASP A 15 -12.28 10.75 3.61
C ASP A 15 -12.28 11.98 4.55
N SER A 16 -11.10 12.21 5.13
CA SER A 16 -10.50 13.50 5.50
C SER A 16 -9.02 13.34 5.88
N ASP A 17 -8.55 12.15 6.27
CA ASP A 17 -7.12 11.91 6.55
C ASP A 17 -6.76 10.46 6.21
N GLN A 18 -6.80 10.16 4.91
CA GLN A 18 -6.28 8.96 4.24
C GLN A 18 -5.67 7.91 5.19
N ASP A 19 -6.40 6.81 5.40
CA ASP A 19 -6.11 5.73 6.36
C ASP A 19 -4.61 5.54 6.63
N ALA A 20 -4.12 6.11 7.73
CA ALA A 20 -2.73 5.95 8.17
C ALA A 20 -2.34 4.46 8.25
N CYS A 21 -3.32 3.59 8.52
CA CYS A 21 -3.18 2.14 8.43
C CYS A 21 -2.81 1.64 7.03
N VAL A 22 -3.46 2.12 5.97
CA VAL A 22 -3.14 1.73 4.59
C VAL A 22 -1.74 2.24 4.21
N ALA A 23 -1.41 3.47 4.59
CA ALA A 23 -0.07 4.02 4.37
C ALA A 23 1.02 3.20 5.07
N ALA A 24 0.79 2.84 6.35
CA ALA A 24 1.69 1.99 7.12
C ALA A 24 1.84 0.59 6.50
N ILE A 25 0.74 -0.03 6.03
CA ILE A 25 0.79 -1.32 5.33
C ILE A 25 1.67 -1.22 4.08
N PHE A 26 1.49 -0.18 3.26
CA PHE A 26 2.35 0.02 2.10
C PHE A 26 3.81 0.23 2.48
N LEU A 27 4.09 0.94 3.58
CA LEU A 27 5.47 1.15 4.04
C LEU A 27 6.12 -0.17 4.46
N VAL A 28 5.40 -1.03 5.18
CA VAL A 28 5.88 -2.37 5.54
C VAL A 28 6.16 -3.21 4.29
N ILE A 29 5.24 -3.21 3.32
CA ILE A 29 5.43 -3.94 2.06
C ILE A 29 6.63 -3.38 1.28
N ALA A 30 6.83 -2.06 1.29
CA ALA A 30 8.00 -1.44 0.68
C ALA A 30 9.29 -1.89 1.38
N GLN A 31 9.30 -1.97 2.71
CA GLN A 31 10.45 -2.47 3.46
C GLN A 31 10.81 -3.91 3.08
N GLU A 32 9.85 -4.82 2.89
CA GLU A 32 10.12 -6.17 2.39
C GLU A 32 10.81 -6.18 1.01
N HIS A 33 10.66 -5.12 0.21
CA HIS A 33 11.29 -5.01 -1.10
C HIS A 33 12.79 -4.68 -1.04
N PHE A 34 13.22 -3.93 -0.01
CA PHE A 34 14.57 -3.37 0.09
C PHE A 34 15.41 -4.02 1.19
N TYR A 35 14.79 -4.43 2.29
CA TYR A 35 15.49 -4.95 3.45
C TYR A 35 15.62 -6.48 3.36
N PRO A 36 16.75 -7.06 3.83
CA PRO A 36 16.95 -8.49 3.79
C PRO A 36 16.02 -9.19 4.78
N THR A 37 15.26 -10.17 4.31
CA THR A 37 14.42 -11.01 5.16
C THR A 37 15.31 -12.01 5.92
N PRO A 38 15.19 -12.16 7.25
CA PRO A 38 16.07 -13.00 8.06
C PRO A 38 16.02 -14.50 7.70
N GLU A 39 14.97 -14.94 7.00
CA GLU A 39 14.79 -16.34 6.59
C GLU A 39 15.59 -16.72 5.34
N SER A 40 16.13 -15.73 4.61
CA SER A 40 16.88 -15.97 3.38
C SER A 40 18.33 -16.37 3.69
N LYS A 41 18.55 -17.66 3.99
CA LYS A 41 19.88 -18.26 4.25
C LYS A 41 20.84 -18.21 3.06
N ARG A 42 20.45 -17.61 1.92
CA ARG A 42 21.21 -17.59 0.66
C ARG A 42 21.01 -16.27 -0.06
N LYS A 43 21.67 -15.21 0.40
CA LYS A 43 22.21 -14.07 -0.37
C LYS A 43 22.65 -13.01 0.63
N THR A 44 23.72 -12.29 0.28
CA THR A 44 24.26 -11.12 0.98
C THR A 44 23.21 -10.36 1.80
N LEU A 45 23.47 -10.22 3.10
CA LEU A 45 22.73 -9.42 4.10
C LEU A 45 22.65 -7.91 3.76
N ALA A 46 23.00 -7.52 2.54
CA ALA A 46 23.03 -6.13 2.11
C ALA A 46 21.63 -5.68 1.68
N MET A 47 21.20 -4.54 2.23
CA MET A 47 20.01 -3.82 1.79
C MET A 47 20.13 -3.49 0.29
N ARG A 48 19.02 -3.66 -0.45
CA ARG A 48 18.96 -3.25 -1.86
C ARG A 48 18.85 -1.73 -1.95
N GLU A 49 19.34 -1.16 -3.04
CA GLU A 49 19.21 0.28 -3.27
C GLU A 49 17.74 0.69 -3.45
N PHE A 50 17.36 1.79 -2.79
CA PHE A 50 16.03 2.37 -2.95
C PHE A 50 15.81 2.89 -4.37
N HIS A 51 14.63 2.62 -4.90
CA HIS A 51 14.09 3.15 -6.14
C HIS A 51 12.58 3.39 -5.99
N ASP A 52 12.00 4.13 -6.92
CA ASP A 52 10.57 4.41 -6.92
C ASP A 52 9.77 3.10 -7.01
N LEU A 53 8.77 2.97 -6.13
CA LEU A 53 8.02 1.74 -5.95
C LEU A 53 6.51 2.00 -6.12
N THR A 54 5.87 1.22 -6.98
CA THR A 54 4.42 1.21 -7.11
C THR A 54 3.86 -0.07 -6.50
N LEU A 55 3.05 0.06 -5.46
CA LEU A 55 2.42 -1.04 -4.75
C LEU A 55 0.91 -1.03 -4.95
N ARG A 56 0.31 -2.22 -4.90
CA ARG A 56 -1.14 -2.40 -5.02
C ARG A 56 -1.65 -3.27 -3.88
N LEU A 57 -2.75 -2.85 -3.25
CA LEU A 57 -3.41 -3.57 -2.18
C LEU A 57 -4.90 -3.71 -2.53
N LEU A 58 -5.37 -4.95 -2.64
CA LEU A 58 -6.77 -5.26 -2.88
C LEU A 58 -7.43 -5.66 -1.57
N THR A 59 -8.51 -4.98 -1.19
CA THR A 59 -9.29 -5.26 0.01
C THR A 59 -10.75 -5.54 -0.34
N MET A 60 -11.45 -6.29 0.50
CA MET A 60 -12.87 -6.62 0.30
C MET A 60 -13.74 -5.88 1.31
N VAL A 61 -14.83 -5.27 0.84
CA VAL A 61 -15.83 -4.62 1.68
C VAL A 61 -16.97 -5.62 1.94
N ILE A 62 -16.90 -6.27 3.11
CA ILE A 62 -17.81 -7.37 3.51
C ILE A 62 -19.29 -7.00 3.35
N LYS A 63 -19.67 -5.75 3.70
CA LYS A 63 -21.08 -5.31 3.66
C LYS A 63 -21.59 -4.92 2.26
N GLN A 64 -20.71 -4.65 1.30
CA GLN A 64 -21.09 -4.09 -0.01
C GLN A 64 -20.78 -5.04 -1.18
N GLN A 65 -20.28 -6.25 -0.90
CA GLN A 65 -19.85 -7.22 -1.94
C GLN A 65 -19.08 -6.50 -3.05
N GLY A 66 -18.07 -5.75 -2.64
CA GLY A 66 -17.23 -4.95 -3.53
C GLY A 66 -15.79 -4.99 -3.06
N PHE A 67 -14.87 -4.77 -3.98
CA PHE A 67 -13.46 -4.66 -3.69
C PHE A 67 -13.02 -3.19 -3.71
N ILE A 68 -11.96 -2.90 -2.98
CA ILE A 68 -11.25 -1.65 -3.06
C ILE A 68 -9.81 -1.96 -3.46
N LEU A 69 -9.39 -1.39 -4.58
CA LEU A 69 -8.00 -1.36 -4.99
C LEU A 69 -7.36 -0.06 -4.51
N TYR A 70 -6.35 -0.19 -3.66
CA TYR A 70 -5.42 0.88 -3.34
C TYR A 70 -4.17 0.73 -4.21
N ALA A 71 -3.71 1.82 -4.79
CA ALA A 71 -2.46 1.88 -5.55
C ALA A 71 -1.59 3.00 -4.98
N ALA A 72 -0.47 2.64 -4.33
CA ALA A 72 0.47 3.60 -3.79
C ALA A 72 1.67 3.76 -4.72
N HIS A 73 2.06 5.00 -4.99
CA HIS A 73 3.34 5.35 -5.59
C HIS A 73 4.24 5.96 -4.50
N MET A 74 5.41 5.39 -4.29
CA MET A 74 6.41 5.85 -3.33
C MET A 74 7.68 6.22 -4.07
N THR A 75 8.19 7.42 -3.84
CA THR A 75 9.45 7.87 -4.43
C THR A 75 10.64 7.33 -3.64
N LYS A 76 11.78 7.17 -4.32
CA LYS A 76 13.07 6.83 -3.70
C LYS A 76 13.41 7.75 -2.53
N GLY A 77 13.24 9.06 -2.71
CA GLY A 77 13.56 10.06 -1.69
C GLY A 77 12.76 9.84 -0.40
N PHE A 78 11.44 9.68 -0.53
CA PHE A 78 10.58 9.38 0.61
C PHE A 78 10.98 8.09 1.35
N LEU A 79 11.33 7.04 0.62
CA LEU A 79 11.77 5.77 1.23
C LEU A 79 13.12 5.92 1.96
N GLN A 80 14.03 6.74 1.44
CA GLN A 80 15.29 7.07 2.09
C GLN A 80 15.08 7.89 3.38
N GLU A 81 14.15 8.85 3.35
CA GLU A 81 13.77 9.62 4.55
C GLU A 81 13.17 8.71 5.63
N CYS A 82 12.33 7.74 5.24
CA CYS A 82 11.77 6.75 6.16
C CYS A 82 12.83 5.79 6.73
N HIS A 83 13.91 5.53 6.00
CA HIS A 83 15.01 4.68 6.45
C HIS A 83 15.82 5.34 7.57
N ASP A 84 16.08 6.64 7.46
CA ASP A 84 16.82 7.41 8.45
C ASP A 84 16.08 8.72 8.80
N PRO A 85 15.07 8.64 9.68
CA PRO A 85 14.22 9.79 9.98
C PRO A 85 14.98 10.91 10.69
N PHE A 86 16.14 10.64 11.31
CA PHE A 86 16.93 11.64 12.03
C PHE A 86 17.91 12.40 11.13
N LYS A 87 18.26 11.85 9.96
CA LYS A 87 19.06 12.55 8.94
C LYS A 87 18.23 13.33 7.94
N THR A 88 16.91 13.19 8.00
CA THR A 88 15.99 13.92 7.13
C THR A 88 15.93 15.39 7.59
N PRO A 89 16.11 16.38 6.68
CA PRO A 89 16.00 17.78 7.04
C PRO A 89 14.67 18.07 7.71
N LEU A 90 14.69 18.79 8.84
CA LEU A 90 13.47 19.25 9.51
C LEU A 90 12.70 20.12 8.54
N ARG A 91 11.61 19.58 8.01
CA ARG A 91 10.67 20.31 7.18
C ARG A 91 9.86 21.22 8.10
N GLY A 92 9.70 22.49 7.74
CA GLY A 92 8.93 23.45 8.55
C GLY A 92 7.50 22.97 8.80
N ASP A 93 6.86 23.49 9.84
CA ASP A 93 5.53 23.05 10.35
C ASP A 93 4.40 23.01 9.30
N ASN A 94 4.59 23.63 8.13
CA ASN A 94 3.62 23.67 7.02
C ASN A 94 3.99 22.78 5.82
N ALA A 95 5.00 21.93 5.95
CA ALA A 95 5.53 21.22 4.80
C ALA A 95 4.77 19.91 4.53
N THR A 96 3.99 19.91 3.45
CA THR A 96 3.24 18.73 2.98
C THR A 96 4.18 17.56 2.70
N VAL A 97 4.14 16.49 3.49
CA VAL A 97 4.91 15.24 3.25
C VAL A 97 4.71 14.82 1.79
N SER A 98 5.79 14.88 1.01
CA SER A 98 5.78 14.65 -0.43
C SER A 98 6.51 13.35 -0.71
N GLY A 99 6.11 12.65 -1.76
CA GLY A 99 6.80 11.43 -2.20
C GLY A 99 6.08 10.12 -1.87
N MET A 100 4.86 10.19 -1.34
CA MET A 100 3.91 9.07 -1.34
C MET A 100 2.54 9.54 -1.84
N THR A 101 1.92 8.79 -2.74
CA THR A 101 0.58 9.07 -3.25
C THR A 101 -0.23 7.79 -3.30
N ILE A 102 -1.33 7.74 -2.57
CA ILE A 102 -2.26 6.61 -2.61
C ILE A 102 -3.47 7.00 -3.47
N LYS A 103 -3.73 6.19 -4.49
CA LYS A 103 -4.97 6.23 -5.28
C LYS A 103 -5.89 5.11 -4.82
N TYR A 104 -7.18 5.40 -4.88
CA TYR A 104 -8.25 4.52 -4.44
C TYR A 104 -9.21 4.26 -5.61
N THR A 105 -9.62 3.00 -5.78
CA THR A 105 -10.62 2.63 -6.79
C THR A 105 -11.57 1.59 -6.21
N ARG A 106 -12.87 1.90 -6.16
CA ARG A 106 -13.90 0.88 -5.89
C ARG A 106 -14.07 0.03 -7.13
N VAL A 107 -13.92 -1.27 -6.97
CA VAL A 107 -14.21 -2.26 -8.00
C VAL A 107 -15.45 -3.01 -7.54
N PRO A 108 -16.58 -2.98 -8.25
CA PRO A 108 -17.71 -3.85 -7.90
C PRO A 108 -17.23 -5.30 -7.88
N ALA A 109 -17.78 -6.17 -7.02
CA ALA A 109 -17.48 -7.59 -7.15
C ALA A 109 -17.89 -8.00 -8.55
N TRP A 110 -16.90 -8.30 -9.38
CA TRP A 110 -17.15 -8.71 -10.75
C TRP A 110 -18.12 -9.88 -10.68
N PRO A 111 -19.21 -9.89 -11.47
CA PRO A 111 -19.91 -11.13 -11.64
C PRO A 111 -18.91 -12.06 -12.31
N VAL A 112 -18.53 -13.14 -11.63
CA VAL A 112 -18.21 -14.38 -12.34
C VAL A 112 -19.53 -14.90 -12.94
N LEU A 113 -20.15 -14.10 -13.80
CA LEU A 113 -21.10 -14.58 -14.80
C LEU A 113 -20.22 -15.02 -15.96
N GLY A 114 -20.35 -16.30 -16.28
CA GLY A 114 -19.27 -17.09 -16.85
C GLY A 114 -18.81 -16.67 -18.24
N PRO A 115 -17.74 -17.32 -18.75
CA PRO A 115 -17.19 -17.12 -20.09
C PRO A 115 -18.16 -17.33 -21.29
N LEU A 116 -19.43 -17.65 -21.05
CA LEU A 116 -20.41 -18.05 -22.07
C LEU A 116 -21.14 -16.89 -22.75
N GLU A 117 -21.22 -15.71 -22.15
CA GLU A 117 -21.89 -14.55 -22.77
C GLU A 117 -20.95 -13.73 -23.68
N TRP A 118 -19.65 -14.05 -23.73
CA TRP A 118 -18.66 -13.34 -24.54
C TRP A 118 -18.44 -13.95 -25.92
N PHE A 119 -18.76 -15.22 -26.09
CA PHE A 119 -18.78 -15.88 -27.38
C PHE A 119 -20.23 -15.99 -27.80
N GLY A 120 -20.73 -14.95 -28.46
CA GLY A 120 -22.04 -14.99 -29.10
C GLY A 120 -22.10 -16.21 -30.01
N THR A 121 -22.91 -17.20 -29.64
CA THR A 121 -23.33 -18.23 -30.57
C THR A 121 -24.52 -17.68 -31.34
N ALA A 122 -24.30 -17.41 -32.61
CA ALA A 122 -25.28 -17.63 -33.66
C ALA A 122 -24.54 -18.27 -34.83
#